data_AF-A0A821ETI2-F1
#
_entry.id   AF-A0A821ETI2-F1
#
_cell.length_a   1.000
_cell.length_b   1.000
_cell.length_c   1.000
_cell.angle_alpha   90.00
_cell.angle_beta   90.00
_cell.angle_gamma   90.00
#
_symmetry.space_group_name_H-M   'P 1'
#
loop_
_entity.id
_entity.type
_entity.pdbx_description
1 polymer ?
#
loop_
_entity_poly.entity_id
_entity_poly.type
_entity_poly.pdbx_seq_one_letter_code
_entity_poly.pdbx_strand_id
1 'polypeptide(L)'
;MSAITYVLVAGLVLGIQNRFTPEQLGMHATSVLVWNIIEISILCLIFYIFNIQSKLRIFDLIAYCGYKYVGMIAALSSYLMTHSLLIYRCTLLYISISLSYFLVKCLRLQILPDVGGSQSYNTNGNTRRIYLLLLIVLLQPAFIWYLTQHLIVV
;
A
#
# COMPACT_ATOMS: atom_id res chain seq x y z
N MET A 1 3.14 -6.25 11.13
CA MET A 1 4.60 -6.46 11.28
C MET A 1 5.42 -5.80 10.16
N SER A 2 4.92 -5.73 8.90
CA SER A 2 5.66 -5.12 7.77
C SER A 2 6.02 -3.63 7.95
N ALA A 3 5.16 -2.82 8.56
CA ALA A 3 5.45 -1.40 8.77
C ALA A 3 6.66 -1.17 9.70
N ILE A 4 6.75 -1.93 10.80
CA ILE A 4 7.86 -1.84 11.76
C ILE A 4 9.17 -2.27 11.09
N THR A 5 9.14 -3.39 10.35
CA THR A 5 10.32 -3.86 9.62
C THR A 5 10.77 -2.87 8.55
N TYR A 6 9.84 -2.17 7.88
CA TYR A 6 10.19 -1.11 6.94
C TYR A 6 10.93 0.04 7.63
N VAL A 7 10.44 0.50 8.79
CA VAL A 7 11.10 1.56 9.56
C VAL A 7 12.51 1.14 9.98
N LEU A 8 12.68 -0.11 10.43
CA LEU A 8 14.00 -0.63 10.82
C LEU A 8 14.97 -0.70 9.63
N VAL A 9 14.51 -1.20 8.48
CA VAL A 9 15.34 -1.29 7.26
C VAL A 9 15.68 0.10 6.72
N ALA A 10 14.74 1.05 6.77
CA ALA A 10 15.02 2.45 6.42
C ALA A 10 16.07 3.07 7.36
N GLY A 11 15.97 2.80 8.66
CA GLY A 11 16.98 3.20 9.65
C GLY A 11 18.37 2.62 9.37
N LEU A 12 18.43 1.35 8.97
CA LEU A 12 19.67 0.68 8.57
C LEU A 12 20.30 1.37 7.35
N VAL A 13 19.51 1.68 6.33
CA VAL A 13 19.98 2.39 5.13
C VAL A 13 20.52 3.78 5.48
N LEU A 14 19.84 4.53 6.34
CA LEU A 14 20.31 5.84 6.84
C LEU A 14 21.62 5.72 7.65
N GLY A 15 21.78 4.63 8.41
CA GLY A 15 23.00 4.27 9.13
C GLY A 15 24.19 4.09 8.20
N ILE A 16 24.02 3.32 7.12
CA ILE A 16 25.07 3.08 6.13
C ILE A 16 25.46 4.36 5.39
N GLN A 17 24.52 5.29 5.21
CA GLN A 17 24.77 6.59 4.59
C GLN A 17 25.39 7.62 5.54
N ASN A 18 25.73 7.24 6.79
CA ASN A 18 26.23 8.14 7.85
C ASN A 18 25.29 9.34 8.14
N ARG A 19 24.00 9.22 7.82
CA ARG A 19 22.98 10.26 8.09
C ARG A 19 22.05 9.88 9.24
N PHE A 20 22.36 8.81 9.97
CA PHE A 20 21.48 8.33 11.02
C PHE A 20 21.40 9.31 12.19
N THR A 21 20.18 9.77 12.44
CA THR A 21 19.81 10.48 13.66
C THR A 21 18.55 9.83 14.22
N PRO A 22 18.47 9.62 15.54
CA PRO A 22 17.29 9.02 16.16
C PRO A 22 16.03 9.86 15.92
N GLU A 23 16.15 11.19 15.77
CA GLU A 23 15.03 12.04 15.41
C GLU A 23 14.47 11.71 14.02
N GLN A 24 15.32 11.50 13.01
CA GLN A 24 14.86 11.14 11.66
C GLN A 24 14.17 9.79 11.60
N LEU A 25 14.68 8.79 12.34
CA LEU A 25 14.03 7.49 12.44
C LEU A 25 12.62 7.62 13.05
N GLY A 26 12.50 8.41 14.12
CA GLY A 26 11.22 8.72 14.76
C GLY A 26 10.26 9.46 13.82
N MET A 27 10.74 10.47 13.10
CA MET A 27 9.94 11.20 12.10
C MET A 27 9.44 10.28 10.98
N HIS A 28 10.28 9.37 10.47
CA HIS A 28 9.87 8.40 9.48
C HIS A 28 8.83 7.41 10.02
N ALA A 29 9.02 6.91 11.24
CA ALA A 29 8.06 6.01 11.90
C ALA A 29 6.69 6.68 12.09
N THR A 30 6.67 7.91 12.60
CA THR A 30 5.43 8.68 12.80
C THR A 30 4.76 9.00 11.48
N SER A 31 5.52 9.40 10.45
CA SER A 31 4.98 9.66 9.11
C SER A 31 4.31 8.42 8.51
N VAL A 32 4.96 7.25 8.63
CA VAL A 32 4.39 5.96 8.19
C VAL A 32 3.07 5.65 8.89
N LEU A 33 2.99 5.87 10.21
CA LEU A 33 1.77 5.65 10.98
C LEU A 33 0.66 6.62 10.59
N VAL A 34 0.96 7.92 10.50
CA VAL A 34 0.00 8.96 10.13
C VAL A 34 -0.58 8.69 8.75
N TRP A 35 0.26 8.39 7.76
CA TRP A 35 -0.21 8.06 6.41
C TRP A 35 -1.05 6.79 6.38
N ASN A 36 -0.74 5.79 7.21
CA ASN A 36 -1.55 4.58 7.30
C ASN A 36 -2.96 4.88 7.85
N ILE A 37 -3.05 5.67 8.90
CA ILE A 37 -4.32 6.07 9.52
C ILE A 37 -5.17 6.91 8.55
N ILE A 38 -4.55 7.87 7.87
CA ILE A 38 -5.23 8.71 6.87
C ILE A 38 -5.78 7.84 5.74
N GLU A 39 -4.98 6.92 5.21
CA GLU A 39 -5.39 6.03 4.13
C GLU A 39 -6.59 5.16 4.55
N ILE A 40 -6.54 4.51 5.71
CA ILE A 40 -7.67 3.71 6.22
C ILE A 40 -8.91 4.59 6.43
N SER A 41 -8.76 5.81 6.94
CA SER A 41 -9.87 6.74 7.15
C SER A 41 -10.54 7.16 5.84
N ILE A 42 -9.74 7.50 4.82
CA ILE A 42 -10.23 7.83 3.48
C ILE A 42 -11.00 6.65 2.89
N LEU A 43 -10.43 5.44 2.98
CA LEU A 43 -11.11 4.24 2.49
C LEU A 43 -12.43 3.98 3.22
N CYS A 44 -12.44 4.11 4.56
CA CYS A 44 -13.65 3.96 5.36
C CYS A 44 -14.73 4.97 4.94
N LEU A 45 -14.35 6.24 4.73
CA LEU A 45 -15.23 7.30 4.26
C LEU A 45 -15.78 6.99 2.86
N ILE A 46 -14.95 6.48 1.95
CA ILE A 46 -15.36 6.07 0.62
C ILE A 46 -16.36 4.89 0.67
N PHE A 47 -16.10 3.86 1.48
CA PHE A 47 -17.05 2.76 1.67
C PHE A 47 -18.39 3.24 2.24
N TYR A 48 -18.33 4.22 3.15
CA TYR A 48 -19.52 4.85 3.74
C TYR A 48 -20.32 5.63 2.69
N ILE A 49 -19.68 6.53 1.91
CA ILE A 49 -20.35 7.33 0.86
C ILE A 49 -21.00 6.43 -0.19
N PHE A 50 -20.31 5.38 -0.62
CA PHE A 50 -20.81 4.51 -1.68
C PHE A 50 -21.86 3.50 -1.20
N ASN A 51 -22.16 3.47 0.11
CA ASN A 51 -23.16 2.62 0.77
C ASN A 51 -23.09 1.18 0.28
N ILE A 52 -21.88 0.63 0.27
CA ILE A 52 -21.66 -0.73 -0.18
C ILE A 52 -21.81 -1.63 1.04
N GLN A 53 -22.92 -2.39 1.11
CA GLN A 53 -23.04 -3.56 1.99
C GLN A 53 -22.07 -4.64 1.51
N SER A 54 -20.80 -4.47 1.82
CA SER A 54 -19.78 -5.49 1.68
C SER A 54 -19.56 -6.15 3.04
N LYS A 55 -19.41 -7.48 3.06
CA LYS A 55 -18.91 -8.21 4.24
C LYS A 55 -17.46 -7.88 4.61
N LEU A 56 -16.80 -7.03 3.82
CA LEU A 56 -15.42 -6.59 4.03
C LEU A 56 -15.33 -5.85 5.36
N ARG A 57 -14.66 -6.48 6.32
CA ARG A 57 -14.46 -5.89 7.64
C ARG A 57 -13.36 -4.84 7.55
N ILE A 58 -13.37 -3.89 8.47
CA ILE A 58 -12.30 -2.87 8.64
C ILE A 58 -10.90 -3.53 8.68
N PHE A 59 -10.82 -4.76 9.21
CA PHE A 59 -9.61 -5.56 9.26
C PHE A 59 -9.05 -5.94 7.87
N ASP A 60 -9.90 -6.17 6.87
CA ASP A 60 -9.46 -6.51 5.52
C ASP A 60 -8.82 -5.28 4.85
N LEU A 61 -9.39 -4.09 5.04
CA LEU A 61 -8.80 -2.82 4.58
C LEU A 61 -7.41 -2.60 5.19
N ILE A 62 -7.29 -2.79 6.51
CA ILE A 62 -6.03 -2.66 7.23
C ILE A 62 -4.98 -3.61 6.66
N ALA A 63 -5.37 -4.86 6.37
CA ALA A 63 -4.48 -5.83 5.74
C ALA A 63 -4.03 -5.34 4.35
N TYR A 64 -4.95 -4.88 3.50
CA TYR A 64 -4.63 -4.37 2.16
C TYR A 64 -3.69 -3.16 2.17
N CYS A 65 -3.93 -2.17 3.03
CA CYS A 65 -3.05 -1.01 3.19
C CYS A 65 -1.66 -1.41 3.72
N GLY A 66 -1.59 -2.48 4.52
CA GLY A 66 -0.34 -2.98 5.10
C GLY A 66 0.58 -3.73 4.14
N TYR A 67 0.06 -4.26 3.02
CA TYR A 67 0.87 -5.05 2.07
C TYR A 67 1.91 -4.21 1.31
N LYS A 68 1.69 -2.90 1.16
CA LYS A 68 2.63 -2.00 0.46
C LYS A 68 4.03 -2.00 1.10
N TYR A 69 4.09 -2.13 2.42
CA TYR A 69 5.37 -2.10 3.16
C TYR A 69 6.25 -3.32 2.86
N VAL A 70 5.66 -4.48 2.52
CA VAL A 70 6.44 -5.66 2.12
C VAL A 70 7.22 -5.39 0.84
N GLY A 71 6.55 -4.74 -0.12
CA GLY A 71 7.20 -4.27 -1.34
C GLY A 71 8.30 -3.24 -1.07
N MET A 72 8.03 -2.25 -0.22
CA MET A 72 9.03 -1.24 0.13
C MET A 72 10.28 -1.84 0.80
N ILE A 73 10.12 -2.87 1.64
CA ILE A 73 11.25 -3.59 2.24
C ILE A 73 12.08 -4.28 1.16
N ALA A 74 11.45 -4.99 0.23
CA ALA A 74 12.18 -5.66 -0.86
C ALA A 74 12.94 -4.66 -1.75
N ALA A 75 12.35 -3.49 -2.03
CA ALA A 75 13.05 -2.41 -2.73
C ALA A 75 14.28 -1.91 -1.95
N LEU A 76 14.13 -1.63 -0.65
CA LEU A 76 15.26 -1.20 0.19
C LEU A 76 16.35 -2.28 0.32
N SER A 77 15.98 -3.55 0.45
CA SER A 77 16.94 -4.65 0.46
C SER A 77 17.71 -4.77 -0.85
N SER A 78 17.04 -4.54 -1.99
CA SER A 78 17.74 -4.51 -3.29
C SER A 78 18.75 -3.37 -3.40
N TYR A 79 18.42 -2.21 -2.83
CA TYR A 79 19.36 -1.09 -2.74
C TYR A 79 20.56 -1.44 -1.86
N LEU A 80 20.33 -2.12 -0.72
CA LEU A 80 21.40 -2.53 0.19
C LEU A 80 22.43 -3.46 -0.47
N MET A 81 21.98 -4.35 -1.36
CA MET A 81 22.88 -5.30 -2.03
C MET A 81 23.70 -4.67 -3.15
N THR A 82 23.14 -3.72 -3.90
CA THR A 82 23.80 -3.20 -5.11
C THR A 82 24.30 -1.77 -4.97
N HIS A 83 23.92 -1.05 -3.91
CA HIS A 83 24.20 0.38 -3.68
C HIS A 83 23.82 1.30 -4.85
N SER A 84 23.08 0.80 -5.83
CA SER A 84 22.73 1.50 -7.07
C SER A 84 21.32 2.06 -7.00
N LEU A 85 21.22 3.38 -7.19
CA LEU A 85 19.97 4.12 -7.15
C LEU A 85 19.05 3.78 -8.34
N LEU A 86 19.63 3.39 -9.49
CA LEU A 86 18.85 2.93 -10.65
C LEU A 86 18.12 1.61 -10.33
N ILE A 87 18.80 0.67 -9.69
CA ILE A 87 18.23 -0.63 -9.34
C ILE A 87 17.11 -0.45 -8.33
N TYR A 88 17.30 0.42 -7.33
CA TYR A 88 16.25 0.80 -6.40
C TYR A 88 14.99 1.34 -7.08
N ARG A 89 15.15 2.26 -8.04
CA ARG A 89 14.00 2.84 -8.77
C ARG A 89 13.30 1.80 -9.64
N CYS A 90 14.07 0.93 -10.30
CA CYS A 90 13.53 -0.16 -11.11
C CYS A 90 12.78 -1.20 -10.27
N THR A 91 13.33 -1.60 -9.12
CA THR A 91 12.66 -2.56 -8.21
C THR A 91 11.42 -1.96 -7.58
N LEU A 92 11.45 -0.68 -7.22
CA LEU A 92 10.27 0.03 -6.72
C LEU A 92 9.16 0.12 -7.77
N LEU A 93 9.49 0.45 -9.02
CA LEU A 93 8.53 0.42 -10.12
C LEU A 93 7.93 -0.99 -10.32
N TYR A 94 8.79 -2.00 -10.38
CA TYR A 94 8.38 -3.39 -10.53
C TYR A 94 7.41 -3.83 -9.42
N ILE A 95 7.75 -3.50 -8.16
CA ILE A 95 6.94 -3.81 -6.99
C ILE A 95 5.62 -3.05 -7.01
N SER A 96 5.62 -1.79 -7.44
CA SER A 96 4.40 -0.97 -7.52
C SER A 96 3.41 -1.56 -8.54
N ILE A 97 3.91 -2.01 -9.69
CA ILE A 97 3.10 -2.68 -10.73
C ILE A 97 2.59 -4.03 -10.22
N SER A 98 3.47 -4.83 -9.59
CA SER A 98 3.11 -6.14 -9.04
C SER A 98 2.06 -6.05 -7.94
N LEU A 99 2.21 -5.09 -7.01
CA LEU A 99 1.25 -4.84 -5.95
C LEU A 99 -0.11 -4.39 -6.51
N SER A 100 -0.10 -3.49 -7.50
CA SER A 100 -1.33 -3.06 -8.18
C SER A 100 -2.06 -4.23 -8.82
N TYR A 101 -1.32 -5.12 -9.51
CA TYR A 101 -1.89 -6.33 -10.12
C TYR A 101 -2.45 -7.29 -9.06
N PHE A 102 -1.71 -7.54 -7.99
CA PHE A 102 -2.15 -8.38 -6.87
C PHE A 102 -3.43 -7.83 -6.24
N LEU A 103 -3.51 -6.52 -6.00
CA LEU A 103 -4.67 -5.88 -5.39
C LEU A 103 -5.91 -6.01 -6.26
N VAL A 104 -5.78 -5.78 -7.58
CA VAL A 104 -6.86 -5.97 -8.54
C VAL A 104 -7.39 -7.41 -8.48
N LYS A 105 -6.50 -8.41 -8.43
CA LYS A 105 -6.90 -9.82 -8.36
C LYS A 105 -7.57 -10.17 -7.04
N CYS A 106 -7.00 -9.75 -5.91
CA CYS A 106 -7.54 -10.02 -4.57
C CYS A 106 -8.93 -9.43 -4.38
N LEU A 107 -9.14 -8.17 -4.79
CA LEU A 107 -10.46 -7.54 -4.68
C LEU A 107 -11.44 -8.04 -5.74
N ARG A 108 -10.99 -8.43 -6.95
CA ARG A 108 -11.86 -9.15 -7.91
C ARG A 108 -12.40 -10.45 -7.32
N LEU A 109 -11.56 -11.21 -6.60
CA LEU A 109 -11.98 -12.43 -5.92
C LEU A 109 -12.99 -12.15 -4.79
N GLN A 110 -12.86 -11.03 -4.09
CA GLN A 110 -13.81 -10.63 -3.04
C GLN A 110 -15.12 -10.02 -3.56
N ILE A 111 -15.11 -9.45 -4.76
CA ILE A 111 -16.30 -8.91 -5.45
C ILE A 111 -17.11 -10.00 -6.16
N LEU A 112 -16.60 -11.24 -6.18
CA LEU A 112 -17.33 -12.41 -6.65
C LEU A 112 -17.95 -13.17 -5.45
N PRO A 113 -18.94 -12.62 -4.71
CA PRO A 113 -19.65 -13.43 -3.74
C PRO A 113 -20.54 -14.42 -4.49
N ASP A 114 -20.41 -15.69 -4.12
CA ASP A 114 -21.34 -16.80 -4.35
C ASP A 114 -21.78 -17.09 -5.78
N VAL A 115 -21.10 -18.05 -6.41
CA VAL A 115 -21.66 -18.89 -7.50
C VAL A 115 -22.74 -19.87 -6.94
N GLY A 116 -23.26 -19.64 -5.74
CA GLY A 116 -24.09 -20.61 -4.99
C GLY A 116 -25.42 -20.10 -4.45
N GLY A 117 -25.84 -18.86 -4.74
CA GLY A 117 -27.05 -18.31 -4.12
C GLY A 117 -27.79 -17.37 -5.05
N SER A 118 -28.95 -17.83 -5.50
CA SER A 118 -30.02 -17.14 -6.18
C SER A 118 -30.09 -15.61 -5.95
N GLN A 119 -30.37 -14.90 -7.04
CA GLN A 119 -31.06 -13.61 -7.12
C GLN A 119 -30.25 -12.30 -7.17
N SER A 120 -30.60 -11.56 -8.22
CA SER A 120 -30.52 -10.12 -8.43
C SER A 120 -29.24 -9.57 -9.04
N TYR A 121 -29.33 -9.39 -10.37
CA TYR A 121 -28.53 -8.47 -11.18
C TYR A 121 -28.58 -7.05 -10.60
N ASN A 122 -27.79 -6.78 -9.56
CA ASN A 122 -27.57 -5.43 -9.07
C ASN A 122 -26.37 -4.82 -9.80
N THR A 123 -26.56 -4.54 -11.09
CA THR A 123 -25.53 -4.01 -12.02
C THR A 123 -24.90 -2.72 -11.49
N ASN A 124 -25.65 -1.92 -10.73
CA ASN A 124 -25.18 -0.65 -10.16
C ASN A 124 -24.21 -0.84 -8.98
N GLY A 125 -24.39 -1.89 -8.16
CA GLY A 125 -23.51 -2.18 -7.03
C GLY A 125 -22.14 -2.68 -7.49
N ASN A 126 -22.11 -3.51 -8.54
CA ASN A 126 -20.86 -4.05 -9.08
C ASN A 126 -20.01 -2.97 -9.76
N THR A 127 -20.64 -2.08 -10.54
CA THR A 127 -19.96 -0.93 -11.17
C THR A 127 -19.33 0.02 -10.14
N ARG A 128 -20.05 0.35 -9.06
CA ARG A 128 -19.51 1.17 -7.95
C ARG A 128 -18.32 0.51 -7.25
N ARG A 129 -18.43 -0.80 -6.97
CA ARG A 129 -17.32 -1.59 -6.39
C ARG A 129 -16.09 -1.59 -7.29
N ILE A 130 -16.26 -1.70 -8.61
CA ILE A 130 -15.17 -1.63 -9.59
C ILE A 130 -14.51 -0.25 -9.61
N TYR A 131 -15.29 0.84 -9.56
CA TYR A 131 -14.74 2.20 -9.49
C TYR A 131 -13.93 2.43 -8.21
N LEU A 132 -14.42 1.96 -7.05
CA LEU A 132 -13.65 2.04 -5.81
C LEU A 132 -12.35 1.25 -5.90
N LEU A 133 -12.41 0.04 -6.43
CA LEU A 133 -11.25 -0.81 -6.68
C LEU A 133 -10.19 -0.09 -7.50
N LEU A 134 -10.60 0.53 -8.61
CA LEU A 134 -9.72 1.25 -9.52
C LEU A 134 -9.07 2.44 -8.81
N LEU A 135 -9.83 3.16 -7.99
CA LEU A 135 -9.34 4.28 -7.19
C LEU A 135 -8.30 3.82 -6.14
N ILE A 136 -8.55 2.72 -5.43
CA ILE A 136 -7.61 2.15 -4.44
C ILE A 136 -6.32 1.69 -5.14
N VAL A 137 -6.47 0.99 -6.27
CA VAL A 137 -5.36 0.47 -7.07
C VAL A 137 -4.50 1.61 -7.63
N LEU A 138 -5.08 2.75 -8.01
CA LEU A 138 -4.32 3.92 -8.47
C LEU A 138 -3.68 4.70 -7.32
N LEU A 139 -4.32 4.78 -6.16
CA LEU A 139 -3.80 5.48 -4.99
C LEU A 139 -2.55 4.80 -4.42
N GLN A 140 -2.47 3.47 -4.46
CA GLN A 140 -1.34 2.72 -3.91
C GLN A 140 0.03 3.03 -4.54
N PRO A 141 0.24 2.94 -5.87
CA PRO A 141 1.50 3.30 -6.50
C PRO A 141 1.81 4.81 -6.39
N ALA A 142 0.80 5.68 -6.40
CA ALA A 142 0.98 7.11 -6.16
C ALA A 142 1.52 7.38 -4.75
N PHE A 143 0.99 6.70 -3.73
CA PHE A 143 1.49 6.79 -2.36
C PHE A 143 2.90 6.25 -2.19
N ILE A 144 3.21 5.11 -2.82
CA ILE A 144 4.56 4.52 -2.78
C ILE A 144 5.55 5.51 -3.39
N TRP A 145 5.22 6.10 -4.53
CA TRP A 145 6.09 7.08 -5.18
C TRP A 145 6.27 8.33 -4.32
N TYR A 146 5.18 8.91 -3.80
CA TYR A 146 5.23 10.12 -3.00
C TYR A 146 6.04 9.95 -1.71
N LEU A 147 5.81 8.85 -0.97
CA LEU A 147 6.49 8.59 0.30
C LEU A 147 7.98 8.24 0.11
N THR A 148 8.33 7.73 -1.06
CA THR A 148 9.70 7.32 -1.38
C THR A 148 10.56 8.43 -1.95
N GLN A 149 9.98 9.42 -2.64
CA GLN A 149 10.71 10.56 -3.22
C GLN A 149 11.54 11.30 -2.16
N HIS A 150 11.05 11.39 -0.92
CA HIS A 150 11.75 12.08 0.17
C HIS A 150 12.86 11.25 0.85
N LEU A 151 12.90 9.93 0.66
CA LEU A 151 13.88 9.08 1.36
C LEU A 151 15.24 9.06 0.64
N ILE A 152 15.26 9.29 -0.67
CA ILE A 152 16.48 9.27 -1.48
C ILE A 152 16.48 10.51 -2.38
N VAL A 153 16.59 11.68 -1.75
CA VAL A 153 17.14 12.86 -2.40
C VAL A 153 18.63 12.85 -2.04
N VAL A 154 19.46 12.61 -3.05
CA VAL A 154 20.93 12.73 -2.94
C VAL A 154 21.26 14.11 -2.38
#